data_AF-F3FUP3-F1
#
_entry.id   AF-F3FUP3-F1
#
_cell.length_a   1.000
_cell.length_b   1.000
_cell.length_c   1.000
_cell.angle_alpha   90.00
_cell.angle_beta   90.00
_cell.angle_gamma   90.00
#
_symmetry.space_group_name_H-M   'P 1'
#
loop_
_entity.id
_entity.type
_entity.pdbx_description
1 polymer ?
#
loop_
_entity_poly.entity_id
_entity_poly.type
_entity_poly.pdbx_seq_one_letter_code
_entity_poly.pdbx_strand_id
1 'polypeptide(L)'
;KAIGGSMMSDEVVKGAMAGYVFENVEIATYTVLIAAAEAAGDAQTKAACEKILPQEQAMAKWLLDHLPEITKAFMIRSENPDLEAKK
;
A
#
# COMPACT_ATOMS: atom_id res chain seq x y z
N LYS A 1 1.82 33.03 -7.81
CA LYS A 1 1.17 32.18 -6.78
C LYS A 1 1.01 30.78 -7.37
N ALA A 2 1.95 29.87 -7.08
CA ALA A 2 1.83 28.47 -7.46
C ALA A 2 1.07 27.73 -6.36
N ILE A 3 -0.24 27.54 -6.55
CA ILE A 3 -1.08 26.78 -5.62
C ILE A 3 -1.16 25.28 -6.04
N GLY A 4 -0.60 24.90 -7.19
CA GLY A 4 -0.66 23.53 -7.72
C GLY A 4 0.46 22.58 -7.26
N GLY A 5 1.61 23.09 -6.80
CA GLY A 5 2.77 22.23 -6.49
C GLY A 5 2.64 21.44 -5.17
N SER A 6 1.93 21.99 -4.18
CA SER A 6 1.81 21.37 -2.86
C SER A 6 0.88 20.15 -2.84
N MET A 7 -0.15 20.11 -3.69
CA MET A 7 -1.14 19.03 -3.70
C MET A 7 -0.67 17.78 -4.45
N MET A 8 0.17 17.92 -5.49
CA MET A 8 0.71 16.78 -6.24
C MET A 8 1.97 16.17 -5.59
N SER A 9 2.63 16.93 -4.70
CA SER A 9 3.91 16.52 -4.12
C SER A 9 3.76 15.40 -3.08
N ASP A 10 2.73 15.46 -2.22
CA ASP A 10 2.54 14.48 -1.14
C ASP A 10 1.75 13.23 -1.59
N GLU A 11 1.34 13.16 -2.87
CA GLU A 11 0.63 12.03 -3.47
C GLU A 11 1.42 10.72 -3.35
N VAL A 12 2.75 10.77 -3.38
CA VAL A 12 3.59 9.57 -3.19
C VAL A 12 3.47 9.02 -1.77
N VAL A 13 3.51 9.90 -0.76
CA VAL A 13 3.37 9.49 0.65
C VAL A 13 1.95 9.02 0.92
N LYS A 14 0.94 9.78 0.48
CA LYS A 14 -0.47 9.41 0.59
C LYS A 14 -0.78 8.11 -0.15
N GLY A 15 -0.20 7.91 -1.33
CA GLY A 15 -0.35 6.70 -2.13
C GLY A 15 0.24 5.48 -1.44
N ALA A 16 1.44 5.59 -0.85
CA ALA A 16 2.02 4.52 -0.05
C ALA A 16 1.18 4.19 1.20
N MET A 17 0.66 5.22 1.88
CA MET A 17 -0.27 5.03 3.01
C MET A 17 -1.57 4.35 2.57
N ALA A 18 -2.16 4.77 1.45
CA ALA A 18 -3.36 4.19 0.89
C ALA A 18 -3.14 2.73 0.49
N GLY A 19 -1.98 2.41 -0.11
CA GLY A 19 -1.55 1.05 -0.39
C GLY A 19 -1.56 0.20 0.88
N TYR A 20 -0.89 0.64 1.94
CA TYR A 20 -0.85 -0.09 3.22
C TYR A 20 -2.25 -0.36 3.80
N VAL A 21 -3.14 0.63 3.74
CA VAL A 21 -4.53 0.46 4.19
C VAL A 21 -5.27 -0.55 3.31
N PHE A 22 -5.07 -0.51 2.00
CA PHE A 22 -5.71 -1.42 1.06
C PHE A 22 -5.26 -2.87 1.27
N GLU A 23 -3.97 -3.11 1.48
CA GLU A 23 -3.45 -4.44 1.81
C GLU A 23 -4.13 -5.01 3.08
N ASN A 24 -4.39 -4.16 4.09
CA ASN A 24 -5.13 -4.60 5.28
C ASN A 24 -6.60 -4.94 5.00
N VAL A 25 -7.24 -4.25 4.03
CA VAL A 25 -8.56 -4.63 3.54
C VAL A 25 -8.51 -5.98 2.83
N GLU A 26 -7.48 -6.26 2.06
CA GLU A 26 -7.30 -7.55 1.38
C GLU A 26 -7.04 -8.68 2.37
N ILE A 27 -6.19 -8.48 3.37
CA ILE A 27 -5.99 -9.42 4.49
C ILE A 27 -7.33 -9.76 5.17
N ALA A 28 -8.13 -8.75 5.49
CA ALA A 28 -9.45 -8.95 6.09
C ALA A 28 -10.40 -9.70 5.13
N THR A 29 -10.39 -9.34 3.85
CA THR A 29 -11.20 -9.97 2.80
C THR A 29 -10.88 -11.45 2.65
N TYR A 30 -9.61 -11.81 2.51
CA TYR A 30 -9.20 -13.21 2.39
C TYR A 30 -9.49 -14.01 3.65
N THR A 31 -9.37 -13.40 4.84
CA THR A 31 -9.77 -14.05 6.10
C THR A 31 -11.26 -14.41 6.10
N VAL A 32 -12.12 -13.48 5.66
CA VAL A 32 -13.57 -13.74 5.54
C VAL A 32 -13.86 -14.77 4.45
N LEU A 33 -13.19 -14.71 3.30
CA LEU A 33 -13.38 -15.65 2.21
C LEU A 33 -12.97 -17.08 2.59
N ILE A 34 -11.88 -17.26 3.35
CA ILE A 34 -11.47 -18.57 3.86
C ILE A 34 -12.57 -19.16 4.74
N ALA A 35 -13.12 -18.38 5.67
CA ALA A 35 -14.20 -18.83 6.55
C ALA A 35 -15.48 -19.16 5.76
N ALA A 36 -15.82 -18.34 4.76
CA ALA A 36 -16.97 -18.58 3.90
C ALA A 36 -16.80 -19.85 3.04
N ALA A 37 -15.62 -20.05 2.45
CA ALA A 37 -15.30 -21.23 1.65
C ALA A 37 -15.31 -22.51 2.49
N GLU A 38 -14.81 -22.44 3.74
CA GLU A 38 -14.89 -23.55 4.69
C GLU A 38 -16.34 -23.93 5.03
N ALA A 39 -17.19 -22.93 5.31
CA ALA A 39 -18.61 -23.16 5.56
C ALA A 39 -19.36 -23.73 4.34
N ALA A 40 -18.95 -23.35 3.13
CA ALA A 40 -19.53 -23.83 1.88
C ALA A 40 -18.96 -25.19 1.40
N GLY A 41 -17.91 -25.70 2.03
CA GLY A 41 -17.20 -26.91 1.58
C GLY A 41 -16.38 -26.71 0.30
N ASP A 42 -16.07 -25.47 -0.07
CA ASP A 42 -15.28 -25.14 -1.25
C ASP A 42 -13.77 -25.17 -0.94
N ALA A 43 -13.20 -26.37 -1.01
CA ALA A 43 -11.78 -26.59 -0.75
C ALA A 43 -10.86 -25.89 -1.76
N GLN A 44 -11.29 -25.68 -3.00
CA GLN A 44 -10.48 -25.04 -4.03
C GLN A 44 -10.32 -23.54 -3.74
N THR A 45 -11.41 -22.86 -3.43
CA THR A 45 -11.38 -21.44 -3.07
C THR A 45 -10.63 -21.23 -1.77
N LYS A 46 -10.86 -22.06 -0.74
CA LYS A 46 -10.10 -21.99 0.52
C LYS A 46 -8.60 -22.07 0.27
N ALA A 47 -8.15 -23.07 -0.49
CA ALA A 47 -6.73 -23.28 -0.78
C ALA A 47 -6.12 -22.15 -1.64
N ALA A 48 -6.91 -21.50 -2.51
CA ALA A 48 -6.45 -20.32 -3.25
C ALA A 48 -6.27 -19.12 -2.32
N CYS A 49 -7.26 -18.81 -1.48
CA CYS A 49 -7.19 -17.70 -0.53
C CYS A 49 -6.05 -17.89 0.50
N GLU A 50 -5.84 -19.10 1.01
CA GLU A 50 -4.75 -19.42 1.95
C GLU A 50 -3.35 -19.22 1.33
N LYS A 51 -3.21 -19.33 0.00
CA LYS A 51 -1.96 -19.04 -0.70
C LYS A 51 -1.72 -17.55 -0.91
N ILE A 52 -2.79 -16.76 -1.03
CA ILE A 52 -2.70 -15.32 -1.29
C ILE A 52 -2.53 -14.54 0.01
N LEU A 53 -3.23 -14.90 1.08
CA LEU A 53 -3.21 -14.19 2.37
C LEU A 53 -1.80 -13.87 2.90
N PRO A 54 -0.80 -14.79 2.87
CA PRO A 54 0.56 -14.47 3.33
C PRO A 54 1.28 -13.44 2.45
N GLN A 55 0.91 -13.31 1.17
CA GLN A 55 1.49 -12.34 0.25
C GLN A 55 1.00 -10.93 0.61
N GLU A 56 -0.29 -10.75 0.89
CA GLU A 56 -0.84 -9.45 1.30
C GLU A 56 -0.32 -9.04 2.68
N GLN A 57 -0.14 -10.00 3.60
CA GLN A 57 0.53 -9.75 4.88
C GLN A 57 1.98 -9.29 4.71
N ALA A 58 2.71 -9.92 3.80
CA ALA A 58 4.09 -9.53 3.49
C ALA A 58 4.14 -8.14 2.84
N MET A 59 3.20 -7.82 1.93
CA MET A 59 3.12 -6.51 1.27
C MET A 59 2.75 -5.41 2.26
N ALA A 60 1.73 -5.63 3.10
CA ALA A 60 1.36 -4.70 4.17
C ALA A 60 2.56 -4.40 5.08
N LYS A 61 3.28 -5.44 5.52
CA LYS A 61 4.49 -5.26 6.33
C LYS A 61 5.56 -4.47 5.57
N TRP A 62 5.82 -4.82 4.32
CA TRP A 62 6.83 -4.18 3.51
C TRP A 62 6.53 -2.69 3.32
N LEU A 63 5.29 -2.33 3.00
CA LEU A 63 4.86 -0.94 2.85
C LEU A 63 5.06 -0.16 4.15
N LEU A 64 4.61 -0.70 5.27
CA LEU A 64 4.76 -0.05 6.58
C LEU A 64 6.23 0.18 6.94
N ASP A 65 7.09 -0.81 6.72
CA ASP A 65 8.53 -0.70 7.01
C ASP A 65 9.22 0.36 6.14
N HIS A 66 8.77 0.57 4.90
CA HIS A 66 9.38 1.52 3.96
C HIS A 66 8.74 2.92 3.98
N LEU A 67 7.59 3.12 4.63
CA LEU A 67 6.94 4.43 4.76
C LEU A 67 7.90 5.53 5.27
N PRO A 68 8.73 5.31 6.30
CA PRO A 68 9.68 6.33 6.77
C PRO A 68 10.71 6.74 5.71
N GLU A 69 11.17 5.80 4.88
CA GLU A 69 12.12 6.09 3.81
C GLU A 69 11.48 6.90 2.69
N ILE A 70 10.26 6.54 2.30
CA ILE A 70 9.46 7.27 1.32
C ILE A 70 9.20 8.70 1.79
N THR A 71 8.84 8.88 3.07
CA THR A 71 8.64 10.21 3.66
C THR A 71 9.93 11.03 3.66
N LYS A 72 11.07 10.45 4.05
CA LYS A 72 12.36 11.16 4.02
C LYS A 72 12.76 11.58 2.61
N ALA A 73 12.63 10.68 1.63
CA ALA A 73 12.91 10.98 0.24
C ALA A 73 12.01 12.10 -0.30
N PHE A 74 10.73 12.09 0.08
CA PHE A 74 9.80 13.17 -0.22
C PHE A 74 10.25 14.51 0.38
N MET A 75 10.60 14.55 1.67
CA MET A 75 11.05 15.76 2.35
C MET A 75 12.30 16.36 1.67
N ILE A 76 13.32 15.54 1.37
CA ILE A 76 14.55 15.97 0.69
C ILE A 76 14.26 16.60 -0.67
N ARG A 77 13.33 16.00 -1.44
CA ARG A 77 12.92 16.53 -2.75
C ARG A 77 12.13 17.83 -2.61
N SER A 78 11.26 17.92 -1.60
CA SER A 78 10.44 19.12 -1.34
C SER A 78 11.27 20.34 -0.90
N GLU A 79 12.41 20.11 -0.23
CA GLU A 79 13.33 21.15 0.21
C GLU A 79 14.20 21.72 -0.92
N ASN A 80 14.29 21.05 -2.08
CA ASN A 80 15.09 21.48 -3.24
C ASN A 80 14.25 21.57 -4.53
N PRO A 81 13.41 22.61 -4.70
CA PRO A 81 12.55 22.76 -5.87
C PRO A 81 13.32 22.85 -7.21
N ASP A 82 14.58 23.26 -7.18
CA ASP A 82 15.43 23.44 -8.38
C ASP A 82 15.93 22.12 -9.00
N LEU A 83 15.76 20.97 -8.32
CA LEU A 83 16.07 19.65 -8.90
C LEU A 83 15.05 19.20 -9.97
N GLU A 84 13.89 19.85 -10.05
CA GLU A 84 12.90 19.62 -11.11
C GLU A 84 13.33 20.22 -12.47
N ALA A 85 14.32 21.12 -12.50
CA ALA A 85 14.61 21.97 -13.66
C ALA A 85 15.74 21.48 -14.59
N LYS A 86 16.15 20.21 -14.55
CA LYS A 86 17.06 19.64 -15.54
C LYS A 86 16.48 18.39 -16.20
N LYS A 87 15.79 18.62 -17.32
CA LYS A 87 15.71 17.68 -18.45
C LYS A 87 16.93 17.87 -19.35
#